data_AF-A0A348PE47-F1
#
_entry.id   AF-A0A348PE47-F1
#
_cell.length_a   1.000
_cell.length_b   1.000
_cell.length_c   1.000
_cell.angle_alpha   90.00
_cell.angle_beta   90.00
_cell.angle_gamma   90.00
#
_symmetry.space_group_name_H-M   'P 1'
#
loop_
_entity.id
_entity.type
_entity.pdbx_description
1 polymer ?
#
loop_
_entity_poly.entity_id
_entity_poly.type
_entity_poly.pdbx_seq_one_letter_code
_entity_poly.pdbx_strand_id
1 'polypeptide(L)'
;MPSEFEFRANAVEFCCPGCMQQYYGSDAHGLLVPREFACVRCHAPCEMDSMILRAAPGVPDGAVELHRVAWEDPLIGGVVRRFFATVRDGMTRPSRIGDALRGAVMTRKATWYAVSVLSVVAIPSAVGFVLFTLLVPMWGSGSTRSGGSALRMVVWESIGGACAVLASWYILGLVLLAFMAWMTSLTLRMCGERVPWKVVWCSFSYALGPIVMVAVPCLGIYCGSIPLSMWWVAAACIILARAASVTAWKVIVSVLAPLVLLGAVVTALFAFVVLPPISAAMTAAAQVGSANATTFGPPAPGDEAAESDAEIGLDESVPVDAVAPGQVDITDPITKDAP
;
A
#
# COMPACT_ATOMS: atom_id res chain seq x y z
N MET A 1 -20.96 -23.50 20.79
CA MET A 1 -20.64 -24.69 21.64
C MET A 1 -19.12 -24.87 21.69
N PRO A 2 -18.52 -25.52 22.70
CA PRO A 2 -17.06 -25.76 22.79
C PRO A 2 -16.40 -26.25 21.48
N SER A 3 -17.10 -27.07 20.70
CA SER A 3 -16.68 -27.60 19.40
C SER A 3 -16.48 -26.56 18.29
N GLU A 4 -17.00 -25.35 18.45
CA GLU A 4 -16.90 -24.26 17.47
C GLU A 4 -15.64 -23.39 17.66
N PHE A 5 -14.89 -23.64 18.73
CA PHE A 5 -13.70 -22.85 19.07
C PHE A 5 -12.43 -23.65 18.78
N GLU A 6 -11.42 -22.98 18.21
CA GLU A 6 -10.07 -23.53 18.09
C GLU A 6 -9.25 -23.09 19.30
N PHE A 7 -8.66 -24.05 20.01
CA PHE A 7 -7.76 -23.81 21.12
C PHE A 7 -6.33 -24.19 20.73
N ARG A 8 -5.34 -23.58 21.37
CA ARG A 8 -3.99 -24.10 21.28
C ARG A 8 -3.96 -25.46 22.00
N ALA A 9 -3.28 -26.46 21.46
CA ALA A 9 -3.16 -27.77 22.09
C ALA A 9 -2.73 -27.66 23.56
N ASN A 10 -3.44 -28.37 24.45
CA ASN A 10 -3.28 -28.32 25.91
C ASN A 10 -3.51 -26.94 26.57
N ALA A 11 -4.12 -25.96 25.89
CA ALA A 11 -4.42 -24.65 26.52
C ALA A 11 -5.67 -24.69 27.41
N VAL A 12 -6.57 -25.64 27.17
CA VAL A 12 -7.87 -25.75 27.83
C VAL A 12 -8.06 -27.15 28.37
N GLU A 13 -8.56 -27.21 29.60
CA GLU A 13 -9.08 -28.40 30.25
C GLU A 13 -10.57 -28.53 29.96
N PHE A 14 -10.96 -29.70 29.47
CA PHE A 14 -12.34 -30.13 29.37
C PHE A 14 -12.65 -30.94 30.63
N CYS A 15 -13.45 -30.37 31.53
CA CYS A 15 -13.84 -31.01 32.77
C CYS A 15 -15.16 -31.76 32.61
N CYS A 16 -15.19 -33.03 33.05
CA CYS A 16 -16.41 -33.84 33.10
C CYS A 16 -17.49 -33.14 33.97
N PRO A 17 -18.73 -33.01 33.49
CA PRO A 17 -19.79 -32.29 34.23
C PRO A 17 -20.20 -32.97 35.54
N GLY A 18 -19.97 -34.28 35.68
CA GLY A 18 -20.35 -35.02 36.90
C GLY A 18 -19.31 -35.00 38.02
N CYS A 19 -18.02 -35.11 37.69
CA CYS A 19 -16.96 -35.27 38.71
C CYS A 19 -15.76 -34.32 38.54
N MET A 20 -15.83 -33.39 37.57
CA MET A 20 -14.76 -32.44 37.25
C MET A 20 -13.41 -33.07 36.86
N GLN A 21 -13.39 -34.35 36.47
CA GLN A 21 -12.20 -34.97 35.91
C GLN A 21 -11.76 -34.20 34.66
N GLN A 22 -10.50 -33.76 34.64
CA GLN A 22 -9.92 -32.97 33.56
C GLN A 22 -9.39 -33.85 32.43
N TYR A 23 -9.59 -33.38 31.20
CA TYR A 23 -9.08 -33.95 29.96
C TYR A 23 -8.50 -32.80 29.12
N TYR A 24 -7.45 -33.07 28.36
CA TYR A 24 -6.80 -32.07 27.51
C TYR A 24 -7.04 -32.36 26.03
N GLY A 25 -7.30 -31.31 25.27
CA GLY A 25 -7.41 -31.42 23.83
C GLY A 25 -6.04 -31.62 23.19
N SER A 26 -5.87 -32.76 22.52
CA SER A 26 -4.61 -33.22 21.93
C SER A 26 -4.58 -33.16 20.41
N ASP A 27 -5.69 -32.80 19.75
CA ASP A 27 -5.71 -32.67 18.29
C ASP A 27 -5.04 -31.37 17.80
N ALA A 28 -5.01 -31.22 16.46
CA ALA A 28 -4.42 -30.04 15.82
C ALA A 28 -5.15 -28.72 16.16
N HIS A 29 -6.37 -28.79 16.67
CA HIS A 29 -7.23 -27.66 17.05
C HIS A 29 -7.38 -27.53 18.58
N GLY A 30 -6.62 -28.30 19.36
CA GLY A 30 -6.72 -28.31 20.82
C GLY A 30 -8.04 -28.84 21.36
N LEU A 31 -8.71 -29.74 20.63
CA LEU A 31 -9.96 -30.41 21.00
C LEU A 31 -9.72 -31.86 21.46
N LEU A 32 -10.72 -32.44 22.12
CA LEU A 32 -10.69 -33.83 22.61
C LEU A 32 -10.82 -34.85 21.47
N VAL A 33 -10.02 -35.91 21.56
CA VAL A 33 -10.12 -37.09 20.70
C VAL A 33 -10.13 -38.34 21.59
N PRO A 34 -11.24 -39.12 21.63
CA PRO A 34 -12.51 -38.92 20.91
C PRO A 34 -13.38 -37.77 21.47
N ARG A 35 -14.34 -37.28 20.67
CA ARG A 35 -15.27 -36.19 21.04
C ARG A 35 -16.35 -36.61 22.04
N GLU A 36 -16.63 -37.90 22.09
CA GLU A 36 -17.57 -38.54 23.01
C GLU A 36 -16.88 -39.72 23.67
N PHE A 37 -16.96 -39.81 25.00
CA PHE A 37 -16.40 -40.92 25.77
C PHE A 37 -17.06 -41.03 27.15
N ALA A 38 -16.92 -42.17 27.81
CA ALA A 38 -17.32 -42.32 29.20
C ALA A 38 -16.20 -41.81 30.12
N CYS A 39 -16.55 -40.96 31.10
CA CYS A 39 -15.57 -40.44 32.05
C CYS A 39 -14.87 -41.59 32.79
N VAL A 40 -13.54 -41.57 32.85
CA VAL A 40 -12.76 -42.65 33.49
C VAL A 40 -12.99 -42.76 35.00
N ARG A 41 -13.52 -41.70 35.64
CA ARG A 41 -13.72 -41.63 37.08
C ARG A 41 -15.16 -41.96 37.50
N CYS A 42 -16.16 -41.34 36.86
CA CYS A 42 -17.56 -41.51 37.25
C CYS A 42 -18.40 -42.29 36.22
N HIS A 43 -17.81 -42.72 35.11
CA HIS A 43 -18.46 -43.41 34.00
C HIS A 43 -19.64 -42.68 33.34
N ALA A 44 -19.91 -41.42 33.72
CA ALA A 44 -20.91 -40.61 33.07
C ALA A 44 -20.53 -40.36 31.60
N PRO A 45 -21.49 -40.38 30.66
CA PRO A 45 -21.23 -40.02 29.27
C PRO A 45 -20.77 -38.56 29.20
N CYS A 46 -19.62 -38.32 28.57
CA CYS A 46 -19.06 -37.01 28.34
C CYS A 46 -19.08 -36.73 26.85
N GLU A 47 -19.89 -35.76 26.45
CA GLU A 47 -19.86 -35.16 25.13
C GLU A 47 -19.09 -33.85 25.24
N MET A 48 -18.13 -33.59 24.35
CA MET A 48 -17.24 -32.42 24.42
C MET A 48 -18.01 -31.10 24.58
N ASP A 49 -19.18 -30.97 23.94
CA ASP A 49 -20.01 -29.76 24.01
C ASP A 49 -20.76 -29.58 25.34
N SER A 50 -20.86 -30.64 26.13
CA SER A 50 -21.43 -30.65 27.49
C SER A 50 -20.39 -30.45 28.60
N MET A 51 -19.10 -30.47 28.26
CA MET A 51 -18.01 -30.38 29.23
C MET A 51 -17.71 -28.94 29.63
N ILE A 52 -17.30 -28.74 30.88
CA ILE A 52 -16.95 -27.43 31.42
C ILE A 52 -15.52 -27.10 31.00
N LEU A 53 -15.32 -25.97 30.33
CA LEU A 53 -13.98 -25.53 29.92
C LEU A 53 -13.29 -24.73 31.03
N ARG A 54 -12.02 -25.04 31.30
CA ARG A 54 -11.15 -24.25 32.19
C ARG A 54 -9.79 -24.03 31.51
N ALA A 55 -9.12 -22.92 31.79
CA ALA A 55 -7.74 -22.76 31.35
C ALA A 55 -6.86 -23.83 32.03
N ALA A 56 -5.96 -24.44 31.27
CA ALA A 56 -5.03 -25.42 31.82
C ALA A 56 -4.07 -24.76 32.83
N PRO A 57 -3.69 -25.46 33.93
CA PRO A 57 -2.82 -24.92 34.96
C PRO A 57 -1.47 -24.52 34.36
N GLY A 58 -1.06 -23.29 34.65
CA GLY A 58 0.17 -22.70 34.10
C GLY A 58 0.02 -22.07 32.71
N VAL A 59 -1.16 -22.18 32.08
CA VAL A 59 -1.48 -21.41 30.88
C VAL A 59 -1.97 -20.04 31.33
N PRO A 60 -1.29 -18.94 30.96
CA PRO A 60 -1.78 -17.60 31.31
C PRO A 60 -3.16 -17.41 30.69
N ASP A 61 -4.09 -16.77 31.40
CA ASP A 61 -5.49 -16.62 30.96
C ASP A 61 -5.63 -16.07 29.52
N GLY A 62 -4.64 -15.31 29.05
CA GLY A 62 -4.55 -14.81 27.67
C GLY A 62 -4.26 -15.86 26.58
N ALA A 63 -3.84 -17.08 26.91
CA ALA A 63 -3.58 -18.14 25.92
C ALA A 63 -4.84 -18.90 25.47
N VAL A 64 -5.97 -18.70 26.17
CA VAL A 64 -7.31 -19.17 25.77
C VAL A 64 -8.06 -18.09 24.96
N GLU A 65 -7.40 -16.97 24.63
CA GLU A 65 -8.05 -15.87 23.93
C GLU A 65 -8.47 -16.27 22.52
N LEU A 66 -9.79 -16.21 22.32
CA LEU A 66 -10.41 -16.08 21.01
C LEU A 66 -9.64 -15.03 20.22
N HIS A 67 -8.88 -15.46 19.21
CA HIS A 67 -8.07 -14.53 18.44
C HIS A 67 -8.99 -13.52 17.77
N ARG A 68 -8.97 -12.29 18.24
CA ARG A 68 -9.71 -11.17 17.66
C ARG A 68 -8.72 -10.30 16.91
N VAL A 69 -9.17 -9.72 15.80
CA VAL A 69 -8.38 -8.70 15.12
C VAL A 69 -8.24 -7.51 16.06
N ALA A 70 -7.01 -6.99 16.21
CA ALA A 70 -6.71 -5.94 17.18
C ALA A 70 -7.60 -4.69 17.04
N TRP A 71 -8.04 -4.39 15.82
CA TRP A 71 -9.00 -3.32 15.52
C TRP A 71 -10.35 -3.50 16.23
N GLU A 72 -10.81 -4.75 16.33
CA GLU A 72 -12.12 -5.09 16.87
C GLU A 72 -12.11 -5.30 18.38
N ASP A 73 -10.94 -5.52 18.97
CA ASP A 73 -10.78 -5.86 20.37
C ASP A 73 -10.92 -4.61 21.27
N PRO A 74 -11.95 -4.54 22.14
CA PRO A 74 -12.10 -3.44 23.07
C PRO A 74 -10.96 -3.34 24.10
N LEU A 75 -10.24 -4.43 24.38
CA LEU A 75 -9.29 -4.54 25.50
C LEU A 75 -7.93 -3.90 25.20
N ILE A 76 -7.53 -3.79 23.93
CA ILE A 76 -6.21 -3.24 23.53
C ILE A 76 -6.07 -1.74 23.86
N GLY A 77 -7.17 -1.05 24.16
CA GLY A 77 -7.20 0.36 24.58
C GLY A 77 -7.80 1.27 23.52
N GLY A 78 -7.24 2.47 23.32
CA GLY A 78 -7.78 3.50 22.42
C GLY A 78 -7.66 3.18 20.92
N VAL A 79 -8.42 3.90 20.09
CA VAL A 79 -8.54 3.68 18.63
C VAL A 79 -7.18 3.70 17.92
N VAL A 80 -6.29 4.62 18.29
CA VAL A 80 -4.95 4.74 17.70
C VAL A 80 -4.09 3.51 18.00
N ARG A 81 -4.14 2.99 19.24
CA ARG A 81 -3.38 1.79 19.62
C ARG A 81 -3.90 0.55 18.89
N ARG A 82 -5.23 0.43 18.73
CA ARG A 82 -5.86 -0.64 17.94
C ARG A 82 -5.49 -0.56 16.46
N PHE A 83 -5.47 0.65 15.90
CA PHE A 83 -5.05 0.90 14.52
C PHE A 83 -3.63 0.37 14.28
N PHE A 84 -2.65 0.87 15.05
CA PHE A 84 -1.25 0.47 14.87
C PHE A 84 -0.98 -0.99 15.25
N ALA A 85 -1.72 -1.55 16.22
CA ALA A 85 -1.65 -2.99 16.50
C ALA A 85 -2.10 -3.82 15.30
N THR A 86 -3.18 -3.42 14.62
CA THR A 86 -3.68 -4.11 13.41
C THR A 86 -2.72 -3.97 12.24
N VAL A 87 -2.15 -2.77 12.04
CA VAL A 87 -1.09 -2.53 11.04
C VAL A 87 0.11 -3.45 11.31
N ARG A 88 0.60 -3.50 12.54
CA ARG A 88 1.72 -4.36 12.95
C ARG A 88 1.39 -5.84 12.74
N ASP A 89 0.19 -6.28 13.11
CA ASP A 89 -0.20 -7.67 12.94
C ASP A 89 -0.31 -8.05 11.44
N GLY A 90 -0.82 -7.14 10.60
CA GLY A 90 -0.84 -7.32 9.14
C GLY A 90 0.56 -7.35 8.50
N MET A 91 1.52 -6.64 9.09
CA MET A 91 2.91 -6.61 8.63
C MET A 91 3.77 -7.75 9.14
N THR A 92 3.48 -8.31 10.32
CA THR A 92 4.39 -9.29 10.96
C THR A 92 3.79 -10.68 11.08
N ARG A 93 2.47 -10.79 11.25
CA ARG A 93 1.76 -12.05 11.51
C ARG A 93 0.37 -12.06 10.84
N PRO A 94 0.28 -11.91 9.51
CA PRO A 94 -1.00 -11.88 8.80
C PRO A 94 -1.85 -13.15 9.03
N SER A 95 -1.22 -14.29 9.29
CA SER A 95 -1.92 -15.54 9.61
C SER A 95 -2.84 -15.41 10.84
N ARG A 96 -2.45 -14.64 11.87
CA ARG A 96 -3.28 -14.43 13.07
C ARG A 96 -4.57 -13.69 12.76
N ILE A 97 -4.53 -12.75 11.80
CA ILE A 97 -5.73 -12.04 11.34
C ILE A 97 -6.63 -13.00 10.58
N GLY A 98 -6.06 -13.84 9.70
CA GLY A 98 -6.84 -14.86 8.99
C GLY A 98 -7.53 -15.86 9.92
N ASP A 99 -6.84 -16.31 10.96
CA ASP A 99 -7.42 -17.19 11.98
C ASP A 99 -8.56 -16.51 12.75
N ALA A 100 -8.39 -15.23 13.12
CA ALA A 100 -9.44 -14.43 13.76
C ALA A 100 -10.69 -14.25 12.89
N LEU A 101 -10.55 -14.24 11.56
CA LEU A 101 -11.66 -14.10 10.62
C LEU A 101 -12.45 -15.39 10.39
N ARG A 102 -11.97 -16.56 10.82
CA ARG A 102 -12.73 -17.83 10.71
C ARG A 102 -14.00 -17.84 11.55
N GLY A 103 -14.00 -17.11 12.66
CA GLY A 103 -15.15 -17.00 13.54
C GLY A 103 -16.19 -16.01 13.00
N ALA A 104 -16.35 -14.88 13.69
CA ALA A 104 -17.35 -13.88 13.35
C ALA A 104 -16.78 -12.74 12.51
N VAL A 105 -17.26 -12.61 11.26
CA VAL A 105 -16.87 -11.50 10.38
C VAL A 105 -17.76 -10.26 10.58
N MET A 106 -17.15 -9.15 11.00
CA MET A 106 -17.83 -7.86 11.19
C MET A 106 -17.48 -6.89 10.07
N THR A 107 -18.18 -6.98 8.93
CA THR A 107 -17.88 -6.17 7.73
C THR A 107 -17.84 -4.67 8.00
N ARG A 108 -18.73 -4.16 8.85
CA ARG A 108 -18.76 -2.74 9.22
C ARG A 108 -17.45 -2.28 9.88
N LYS A 109 -16.88 -3.09 10.79
CA LYS A 109 -15.61 -2.76 11.47
C LYS A 109 -14.43 -2.83 10.50
N ALA A 110 -14.41 -3.83 9.61
CA ALA A 110 -13.40 -3.95 8.56
C ALA A 110 -13.42 -2.77 7.59
N THR A 111 -14.59 -2.32 7.16
CA THR A 111 -14.72 -1.12 6.30
C THR A 111 -14.23 0.14 7.03
N TRP A 112 -14.55 0.31 8.32
CA TRP A 112 -14.02 1.42 9.11
C TRP A 112 -12.50 1.39 9.25
N TYR A 113 -11.90 0.20 9.39
CA TYR A 113 -10.45 0.05 9.36
C TYR A 113 -9.87 0.48 8.00
N ALA A 114 -10.45 0.01 6.90
CA ALA A 114 -10.02 0.38 5.55
C ALA A 114 -10.08 1.91 5.33
N VAL A 115 -11.18 2.54 5.73
CA VAL A 115 -11.33 4.01 5.68
C VAL A 115 -10.26 4.68 6.53
N SER A 116 -9.99 4.18 7.74
CA SER A 116 -8.96 4.73 8.62
C SER A 116 -7.56 4.64 8.00
N VAL A 117 -7.21 3.53 7.37
CA VAL A 117 -5.94 3.37 6.64
C VAL A 117 -5.86 4.35 5.47
N LEU A 118 -6.93 4.46 4.68
CA LEU A 118 -7.00 5.42 3.57
C LEU A 118 -6.88 6.87 4.07
N SER A 119 -7.47 7.22 5.21
CA SER A 119 -7.33 8.55 5.82
C SER A 119 -5.89 8.88 6.18
N VAL A 120 -5.16 7.93 6.75
CA VAL A 120 -3.75 8.12 7.14
C VAL A 120 -2.85 8.40 5.93
N VAL A 121 -3.21 7.89 4.75
CA VAL A 121 -2.47 8.13 3.50
C VAL A 121 -2.96 9.38 2.77
N ALA A 122 -4.28 9.57 2.71
CA ALA A 122 -4.90 10.65 1.95
C ALA A 122 -4.63 12.03 2.58
N ILE A 123 -4.65 12.14 3.92
CA ILE A 123 -4.46 13.44 4.59
C ILE A 123 -3.05 13.99 4.35
N PRO A 124 -1.93 13.27 4.59
CA PRO A 124 -0.61 13.77 4.29
C PRO A 124 -0.40 14.07 2.80
N SER A 125 -1.00 13.26 1.92
CA SER A 125 -0.94 13.50 0.47
C SER A 125 -1.63 14.80 0.08
N ALA A 126 -2.80 15.09 0.65
CA ALA A 126 -3.52 16.33 0.40
C ALA A 126 -2.79 17.55 0.99
N VAL A 127 -2.21 17.41 2.19
CA VAL A 127 -1.36 18.46 2.79
C VAL A 127 -0.14 18.72 1.92
N GLY A 128 0.54 17.67 1.46
CA GLY A 128 1.68 17.77 0.54
C GLY A 128 1.30 18.44 -0.77
N PHE A 129 0.13 18.12 -1.34
CA PHE A 129 -0.40 18.78 -2.53
C PHE A 129 -0.62 20.28 -2.32
N VAL A 130 -1.29 20.68 -1.22
CA VAL A 130 -1.51 22.09 -0.90
C VAL A 130 -0.19 22.84 -0.68
N LEU A 131 0.75 22.24 0.05
CA LEU A 131 2.07 22.84 0.27
C LEU A 131 2.81 23.01 -1.06
N PHE A 132 2.76 21.99 -1.92
CA PHE A 132 3.39 22.05 -3.24
C PHE A 132 2.77 23.16 -4.11
N THR A 133 1.44 23.24 -4.21
CA THR A 133 0.79 24.29 -5.02
C THR A 133 1.05 25.70 -4.50
N LEU A 134 1.21 25.87 -3.18
CA LEU A 134 1.58 27.15 -2.58
C LEU A 134 3.05 27.52 -2.79
N LEU A 135 3.95 26.54 -2.91
CA LEU A 135 5.39 26.75 -3.10
C LEU A 135 5.78 26.97 -4.57
N VAL A 136 5.07 26.37 -5.54
CA VAL A 136 5.38 26.51 -6.98
C VAL A 136 5.50 27.98 -7.43
N PRO A 137 4.61 28.91 -7.05
CA PRO A 137 4.74 30.32 -7.41
C PRO A 137 5.97 31.00 -6.78
N MET A 138 6.49 30.50 -5.66
CA MET A 138 7.70 31.05 -5.03
C MET A 138 8.98 30.66 -5.80
N TRP A 139 8.96 29.57 -6.56
CA TRP A 139 10.06 29.16 -7.44
C TRP A 139 9.98 29.75 -8.84
N GLY A 140 8.79 30.15 -9.30
CA GLY A 140 8.61 30.90 -10.54
C GLY A 140 9.17 32.31 -10.41
N SER A 141 10.47 32.49 -10.69
CA SER A 141 11.14 33.80 -10.73
C SER A 141 10.56 34.66 -11.86
N GLY A 142 9.48 35.40 -11.58
CA GLY A 142 8.86 36.25 -12.60
C GLY A 142 7.64 37.04 -12.15
N SER A 143 7.86 38.18 -11.50
CA SER A 143 6.97 39.36 -11.61
C SER A 143 5.55 39.35 -11.00
N THR A 144 5.27 38.61 -9.93
CA THR A 144 3.95 38.64 -9.24
C THR A 144 3.75 39.89 -8.35
N ARG A 145 3.65 41.08 -8.96
CA ARG A 145 3.42 42.36 -8.26
C ARG A 145 1.95 42.71 -7.99
N SER A 146 0.99 41.83 -8.31
CA SER A 146 -0.47 42.01 -8.04
C SER A 146 -0.98 41.20 -6.83
N GLY A 147 -0.16 41.09 -5.78
CA GLY A 147 -0.18 40.03 -4.77
C GLY A 147 -1.42 39.81 -3.87
N GLY A 148 -2.51 40.57 -4.01
CA GLY A 148 -3.70 40.41 -3.15
C GLY A 148 -4.78 39.48 -3.70
N SER A 149 -5.19 39.69 -4.96
CA SER A 149 -6.27 38.93 -5.60
C SER A 149 -5.80 37.58 -6.13
N ALA A 150 -4.56 37.51 -6.61
CA ALA A 150 -3.94 36.27 -7.08
C ALA A 150 -3.81 35.24 -5.95
N LEU A 151 -3.40 35.66 -4.74
CA LEU A 151 -3.31 34.77 -3.58
C LEU A 151 -4.67 34.19 -3.20
N ARG A 152 -5.76 34.96 -3.27
CA ARG A 152 -7.11 34.46 -2.94
C ARG A 152 -7.60 33.42 -3.93
N MET A 153 -7.32 33.59 -5.23
CA MET A 153 -7.67 32.57 -6.24
C MET A 153 -6.83 31.30 -6.07
N VAL A 154 -5.52 31.42 -5.87
CA VAL A 154 -4.62 30.27 -5.67
C VAL A 154 -5.02 29.46 -4.44
N VAL A 155 -5.40 30.11 -3.33
CA VAL A 155 -5.86 29.41 -2.11
C VAL A 155 -7.15 28.63 -2.36
N TRP A 156 -8.14 29.24 -3.03
CA TRP A 156 -9.41 28.56 -3.32
C TRP A 156 -9.24 27.38 -4.29
N GLU A 157 -8.42 27.54 -5.33
CA GLU A 157 -8.07 26.45 -6.25
C GLU A 157 -7.32 25.32 -5.53
N SER A 158 -6.42 25.67 -4.61
CA SER A 158 -5.68 24.69 -3.80
C SER A 158 -6.60 23.90 -2.87
N ILE A 159 -7.58 24.56 -2.22
CA ILE A 159 -8.57 23.88 -1.37
C ILE A 159 -9.46 22.97 -2.22
N GLY A 160 -9.97 23.45 -3.36
CA GLY A 160 -10.76 22.65 -4.29
C GLY A 160 -9.99 21.43 -4.79
N GLY A 161 -8.72 21.62 -5.18
CA GLY A 161 -7.82 20.55 -5.58
C GLY A 161 -7.55 19.55 -4.46
N ALA A 162 -7.30 20.01 -3.23
CA ALA A 162 -7.09 19.14 -2.08
C ALA A 162 -8.33 18.27 -1.78
N CYS A 163 -9.53 18.86 -1.81
CA CYS A 163 -10.78 18.14 -1.66
C CYS A 163 -10.96 17.09 -2.76
N ALA A 164 -10.65 17.42 -4.01
CA ALA A 164 -10.70 16.49 -5.14
C ALA A 164 -9.68 15.33 -4.97
N VAL A 165 -8.45 15.63 -4.53
CA VAL A 165 -7.42 14.62 -4.24
C VAL A 165 -7.89 13.68 -3.12
N LEU A 166 -8.41 14.22 -2.02
CA LEU A 166 -8.96 13.42 -0.92
C LEU A 166 -10.11 12.52 -1.40
N ALA A 167 -11.10 13.11 -2.08
CA ALA A 167 -12.25 12.37 -2.60
C ALA A 167 -11.82 11.28 -3.57
N SER A 168 -10.88 11.58 -4.47
CA SER A 168 -10.30 10.62 -5.39
C SER A 168 -9.64 9.46 -4.65
N TRP A 169 -8.80 9.72 -3.64
CA TRP A 169 -8.17 8.66 -2.84
C TRP A 169 -9.18 7.75 -2.15
N TYR A 170 -10.22 8.30 -1.53
CA TYR A 170 -11.25 7.47 -0.88
C TYR A 170 -12.08 6.68 -1.88
N ILE A 171 -12.60 7.34 -2.91
CA ILE A 171 -13.49 6.71 -3.89
C ILE A 171 -12.70 5.67 -4.67
N LEU A 172 -11.56 6.04 -5.27
CA LEU A 172 -10.72 5.13 -6.06
C LEU A 172 -10.19 3.99 -5.19
N GLY A 173 -9.70 4.29 -3.98
CA GLY A 173 -9.17 3.27 -3.07
C GLY A 173 -10.22 2.24 -2.66
N LEU A 174 -11.42 2.68 -2.28
CA LEU A 174 -12.52 1.77 -1.92
C LEU A 174 -13.09 1.02 -3.11
N VAL A 175 -13.24 1.68 -4.27
CA VAL A 175 -13.71 1.05 -5.51
C VAL A 175 -12.73 -0.01 -5.97
N LEU A 176 -11.43 0.30 -5.98
CA LEU A 176 -10.38 -0.67 -6.33
C LEU A 176 -10.38 -1.84 -5.36
N LEU A 177 -10.45 -1.60 -4.04
CA LEU A 177 -10.53 -2.66 -3.05
C LEU A 177 -11.76 -3.56 -3.25
N ALA A 178 -12.92 -2.95 -3.52
CA ALA A 178 -14.17 -3.68 -3.77
C ALA A 178 -14.09 -4.48 -5.06
N PHE A 179 -13.52 -3.91 -6.12
CA PHE A 179 -13.27 -4.59 -7.38
C PHE A 179 -12.33 -5.79 -7.18
N MET A 180 -11.22 -5.60 -6.48
CA MET A 180 -10.24 -6.65 -6.19
C MET A 180 -10.86 -7.80 -5.38
N ALA A 181 -11.61 -7.48 -4.33
CA ALA A 181 -12.35 -8.47 -3.58
C ALA A 181 -13.36 -9.21 -4.49
N TRP A 182 -14.11 -8.48 -5.33
CA TRP A 182 -15.17 -9.02 -6.20
C TRP A 182 -14.61 -10.00 -7.21
N MET A 183 -13.54 -9.61 -7.88
CA MET A 183 -12.82 -10.47 -8.81
C MET A 183 -12.23 -11.69 -8.09
N THR A 184 -11.64 -11.52 -6.91
CA THR A 184 -11.08 -12.66 -6.15
C THR A 184 -12.18 -13.67 -5.75
N SER A 185 -13.35 -13.16 -5.35
CA SER A 185 -14.53 -13.99 -5.07
C SER A 185 -15.02 -14.72 -6.33
N LEU A 186 -14.99 -14.05 -7.49
CA LEU A 186 -15.35 -14.65 -8.78
C LEU A 186 -14.37 -15.74 -9.21
N THR A 187 -13.06 -15.49 -9.12
CA THR A 187 -12.01 -16.46 -9.48
C THR A 187 -12.01 -17.66 -8.53
N LEU A 188 -12.24 -17.45 -7.23
CA LEU A 188 -12.40 -18.55 -6.28
C LEU A 188 -13.59 -19.44 -6.64
N ARG A 189 -14.72 -18.83 -7.05
CA ARG A 189 -15.89 -19.58 -7.54
C ARG A 189 -15.57 -20.36 -8.81
N MET A 190 -14.77 -19.81 -9.73
CA MET A 190 -14.30 -20.52 -10.92
C MET A 190 -13.37 -21.69 -10.55
N CYS A 191 -12.59 -21.58 -9.47
CA CYS A 191 -11.77 -22.66 -8.92
C CYS A 191 -12.55 -23.69 -8.07
N GLY A 192 -13.89 -23.59 -8.04
CA GLY A 192 -14.78 -24.50 -7.31
C GLY A 192 -14.98 -24.17 -5.83
N GLU A 193 -14.39 -23.07 -5.33
CA GLU A 193 -14.45 -22.68 -3.93
C GLU A 193 -15.56 -21.64 -3.70
N ARG A 194 -16.46 -21.90 -2.74
CA ARG A 194 -17.56 -20.99 -2.40
C ARG A 194 -17.26 -20.24 -1.10
N VAL A 195 -16.37 -19.27 -1.19
CA VAL A 195 -16.04 -18.39 -0.05
C VAL A 195 -17.07 -17.26 0.06
N PRO A 196 -17.66 -17.00 1.24
CA PRO A 196 -18.59 -15.90 1.41
C PRO A 196 -17.91 -14.54 1.18
N TRP A 197 -18.58 -13.65 0.44
CA TRP A 197 -18.10 -12.31 0.09
C TRP A 197 -17.53 -11.53 1.28
N LYS A 198 -18.20 -11.64 2.44
CA LYS A 198 -17.83 -10.93 3.67
C LYS A 198 -16.42 -11.30 4.15
N VAL A 199 -16.03 -12.58 4.04
CA VAL A 199 -14.69 -13.05 4.43
C VAL A 199 -13.63 -12.49 3.49
N VAL A 200 -13.89 -12.48 2.18
CA VAL A 200 -12.98 -11.90 1.17
C VAL A 200 -12.80 -10.41 1.42
N TRP A 201 -13.89 -9.66 1.57
CA TRP A 201 -13.87 -8.22 1.86
C TRP A 201 -13.10 -7.88 3.15
N CYS A 202 -13.35 -8.61 4.24
CA CYS A 202 -12.64 -8.42 5.50
C CYS A 202 -11.13 -8.74 5.35
N SER A 203 -10.79 -9.79 4.60
CA SER A 203 -9.39 -10.18 4.36
C SER A 203 -8.62 -9.07 3.65
N PHE A 204 -9.19 -8.52 2.57
CA PHE A 204 -8.60 -7.41 1.83
C PHE A 204 -8.52 -6.12 2.65
N SER A 205 -9.57 -5.80 3.42
CA SER A 205 -9.60 -4.62 4.28
C SER A 205 -8.51 -4.66 5.36
N TYR A 206 -8.35 -5.80 6.03
CA TYR A 206 -7.32 -5.95 7.06
C TYR A 206 -5.90 -6.10 6.49
N ALA A 207 -5.76 -6.55 5.25
CA ALA A 207 -4.48 -6.59 4.55
C ALA A 207 -3.91 -5.20 4.23
N LEU A 208 -4.69 -4.11 4.31
CA LEU A 208 -4.25 -2.74 3.98
C LEU A 208 -3.16 -2.15 4.89
N GLY A 209 -2.87 -2.75 6.05
CA GLY A 209 -1.91 -2.24 7.04
C GLY A 209 -0.57 -1.74 6.47
N PRO A 210 0.11 -2.46 5.56
CA PRO A 210 1.38 -2.06 4.97
C PRO A 210 1.32 -0.72 4.21
N ILE A 211 0.16 -0.37 3.65
CA ILE A 211 -0.02 0.86 2.86
C ILE A 211 0.16 2.12 3.73
N VAL A 212 0.01 2.01 5.06
CA VAL A 212 0.28 3.11 6.00
C VAL A 212 1.70 3.66 5.86
N MET A 213 2.67 2.85 5.43
CA MET A 213 4.05 3.31 5.19
C MET A 213 4.18 4.35 4.07
N VAL A 214 3.21 4.41 3.15
CA VAL A 214 3.15 5.43 2.08
C VAL A 214 2.89 6.83 2.62
N ALA A 215 2.27 6.94 3.80
CA ALA A 215 1.98 8.22 4.44
C ALA A 215 3.25 9.00 4.86
N VAL A 216 4.41 8.33 4.89
CA VAL A 216 5.68 8.96 5.27
C VAL A 216 6.34 9.55 4.02
N PRO A 217 6.42 10.89 3.86
CA PRO A 217 6.81 11.52 2.59
C PRO A 217 8.15 11.05 2.00
N CYS A 218 9.15 10.77 2.86
CA CYS A 218 10.48 10.34 2.43
C CYS A 218 10.57 8.83 2.12
N LEU A 219 9.71 8.02 2.72
CA LEU A 219 9.66 6.56 2.48
C LEU A 219 8.67 6.21 1.38
N GLY A 220 7.61 7.00 1.19
CA GLY A 220 6.53 6.71 0.27
C GLY A 220 6.97 6.65 -1.20
N ILE A 221 7.89 7.52 -1.63
CA ILE A 221 8.36 7.51 -3.03
C ILE A 221 9.20 6.26 -3.33
N TYR A 222 10.07 5.85 -2.39
CA TYR A 222 11.00 4.74 -2.61
C TYR A 222 10.40 3.37 -2.25
N CYS A 223 9.62 3.30 -1.18
CA CYS A 223 9.01 2.06 -0.70
C CYS A 223 7.59 1.84 -1.26
N GLY A 224 6.92 2.89 -1.74
CA GLY A 224 5.49 2.88 -2.09
C GLY A 224 5.12 2.11 -3.34
N SER A 225 6.04 1.86 -4.27
CA SER A 225 5.65 1.33 -5.59
C SER A 225 5.57 -0.19 -5.64
N ILE A 226 6.67 -0.89 -5.34
CA ILE A 226 6.78 -2.34 -5.58
C ILE A 226 6.84 -3.16 -4.28
N PRO A 227 7.73 -2.90 -3.31
CA PRO A 227 7.86 -3.80 -2.16
C PRO A 227 6.61 -3.76 -1.25
N LEU A 228 6.02 -2.57 -1.04
CA LEU A 228 4.80 -2.45 -0.24
C LEU A 228 3.58 -3.07 -0.94
N SER A 229 3.46 -2.93 -2.25
CA SER A 229 2.37 -3.55 -3.01
C SER A 229 2.51 -5.07 -3.02
N MET A 230 3.71 -5.60 -3.25
CA MET A 230 3.98 -7.04 -3.14
C MET A 230 3.66 -7.58 -1.74
N TRP A 231 4.03 -6.83 -0.70
CA TRP A 231 3.73 -7.24 0.68
C TRP A 231 2.23 -7.20 0.99
N TRP A 232 1.50 -6.19 0.51
CA TRP A 232 0.04 -6.15 0.62
C TRP A 232 -0.62 -7.37 -0.05
N VAL A 233 -0.16 -7.75 -1.25
CA VAL A 233 -0.64 -8.96 -1.93
C VAL A 233 -0.34 -10.22 -1.11
N ALA A 234 0.89 -10.34 -0.59
CA ALA A 234 1.27 -11.48 0.24
C ALA A 234 0.41 -11.58 1.50
N ALA A 235 0.19 -10.46 2.20
CA ALA A 235 -0.67 -10.40 3.38
C ALA A 235 -2.12 -10.78 3.05
N ALA A 236 -2.68 -10.28 1.95
CA ALA A 236 -4.03 -10.62 1.49
C ALA A 236 -4.16 -12.13 1.19
N CYS A 237 -3.18 -12.72 0.51
CA CYS A 237 -3.13 -14.16 0.24
C CYS A 237 -3.09 -14.99 1.54
N ILE A 238 -2.21 -14.63 2.48
CA ILE A 238 -2.05 -15.35 3.75
C ILE A 238 -3.33 -15.26 4.59
N ILE A 239 -3.88 -14.04 4.76
CA ILE A 239 -5.11 -13.81 5.51
C ILE A 239 -6.26 -14.60 4.90
N LEU A 240 -6.43 -14.53 3.57
CA LEU A 240 -7.53 -15.20 2.88
C LEU A 240 -7.39 -16.73 2.91
N ALA A 241 -6.19 -17.28 2.72
CA ALA A 241 -5.95 -18.72 2.81
C ALA A 241 -6.27 -19.28 4.19
N ARG A 242 -5.91 -18.54 5.24
CA ARG A 242 -6.23 -18.93 6.63
C ARG A 242 -7.73 -18.75 6.92
N ALA A 243 -8.31 -17.61 6.57
CA ALA A 243 -9.72 -17.29 6.87
C ALA A 243 -10.71 -18.19 6.12
N ALA A 244 -10.44 -18.53 4.86
CA ALA A 244 -11.34 -19.32 4.02
C ALA A 244 -11.02 -20.83 4.01
N SER A 245 -9.95 -21.26 4.71
CA SER A 245 -9.44 -22.65 4.72
C SER A 245 -9.24 -23.27 3.32
N VAL A 246 -8.97 -22.45 2.32
CA VAL A 246 -8.73 -22.85 0.92
C VAL A 246 -7.26 -23.20 0.70
N THR A 247 -6.99 -24.16 -0.18
CA THR A 247 -5.62 -24.48 -0.65
C THR A 247 -4.89 -23.24 -1.16
N ALA A 248 -3.66 -23.03 -0.70
CA ALA A 248 -2.89 -21.80 -0.94
C ALA A 248 -2.76 -21.40 -2.42
N TRP A 249 -2.56 -22.37 -3.32
CA TRP A 249 -2.37 -22.08 -4.75
C TRP A 249 -3.63 -21.46 -5.39
N LYS A 250 -4.84 -21.92 -5.02
CA LYS A 250 -6.11 -21.35 -5.51
C LYS A 250 -6.27 -19.89 -5.08
N VAL A 251 -5.85 -19.59 -3.85
CA VAL A 251 -5.87 -18.23 -3.30
C VAL A 251 -4.88 -17.34 -4.04
N ILE A 252 -3.65 -17.80 -4.25
CA ILE A 252 -2.62 -17.05 -4.99
C ILE A 252 -3.09 -16.72 -6.41
N VAL A 253 -3.59 -17.72 -7.15
CA VAL A 253 -4.13 -17.51 -8.51
C VAL A 253 -5.31 -16.53 -8.48
N SER A 254 -6.20 -16.67 -7.50
CA SER A 254 -7.39 -15.81 -7.38
C SER A 254 -7.09 -14.35 -7.04
N VAL A 255 -6.03 -14.09 -6.26
CA VAL A 255 -5.62 -12.73 -5.90
C VAL A 255 -4.76 -12.11 -7.01
N LEU A 256 -3.90 -12.89 -7.67
CA LEU A 256 -3.03 -12.39 -8.74
C LEU A 256 -3.78 -12.15 -10.06
N ALA A 257 -4.77 -12.99 -10.40
CA ALA A 257 -5.54 -12.84 -11.64
C ALA A 257 -6.15 -11.42 -11.83
N PRO A 258 -6.85 -10.82 -10.85
CA PRO A 258 -7.34 -9.45 -11.00
C PRO A 258 -6.24 -8.39 -11.09
N LEU A 259 -5.08 -8.59 -10.45
CA LEU A 259 -3.96 -7.65 -10.59
C LEU A 259 -3.37 -7.68 -11.99
N VAL A 260 -3.17 -8.88 -12.55
CA VAL A 260 -2.68 -9.05 -13.92
C VAL A 260 -3.69 -8.47 -14.92
N LEU A 261 -4.98 -8.74 -14.73
CA LEU A 261 -6.04 -8.18 -15.57
C LEU A 261 -6.07 -6.65 -15.50
N LEU A 262 -6.03 -6.07 -14.30
CA LEU A 262 -6.02 -4.63 -14.10
C LEU A 262 -4.79 -3.99 -14.74
N GLY A 263 -3.60 -4.59 -14.54
CA GLY A 263 -2.36 -4.16 -15.16
C GLY A 263 -2.46 -4.15 -16.69
N ALA A 264 -2.97 -5.24 -17.28
CA ALA A 264 -3.17 -5.34 -18.71
C ALA A 264 -4.15 -4.28 -19.25
N VAL A 265 -5.26 -4.04 -18.55
CA VAL A 265 -6.23 -2.99 -18.91
C VAL A 265 -5.60 -1.61 -18.84
N VAL A 266 -4.86 -1.29 -17.77
CA VAL A 266 -4.18 0.00 -17.63
C VAL A 266 -3.13 0.19 -18.72
N THR A 267 -2.31 -0.82 -19.02
CA THR A 267 -1.31 -0.76 -20.09
C THR A 267 -1.98 -0.58 -21.46
N ALA A 268 -3.08 -1.28 -21.73
CA ALA A 268 -3.82 -1.14 -22.97
C ALA A 268 -4.46 0.25 -23.11
N LEU A 269 -5.06 0.78 -22.04
CA LEU A 269 -5.62 2.13 -22.02
C LEU A 269 -4.54 3.20 -22.22
N PHE A 270 -3.40 3.04 -21.55
CA PHE A 270 -2.25 3.93 -21.74
C PHE A 270 -1.77 3.91 -23.19
N ALA A 271 -1.57 2.71 -23.76
CA ALA A 271 -1.17 2.56 -25.15
C ALA A 271 -2.18 3.20 -26.12
N PHE A 272 -3.47 3.06 -25.84
CA PHE A 272 -4.54 3.61 -26.69
C PHE A 272 -4.68 5.12 -26.58
N VAL A 273 -4.57 5.70 -25.38
CA VAL A 273 -4.83 7.13 -25.14
C VAL A 273 -3.56 7.98 -25.32
N VAL A 274 -2.40 7.47 -24.89
CA VAL A 274 -1.18 8.27 -24.75
C VAL A 274 -0.23 8.12 -25.95
N LEU A 275 -0.14 6.94 -26.57
CA LEU A 275 0.75 6.76 -27.71
C LEU A 275 0.34 7.58 -28.95
N PRO A 276 -0.95 7.73 -29.32
CA PRO A 276 -1.32 8.54 -30.49
C PRO A 276 -0.92 10.02 -30.42
N PRO A 277 -1.14 10.78 -29.33
CA PRO A 277 -0.68 12.17 -29.27
C PRO A 277 0.84 12.28 -29.24
N ILE A 278 1.55 11.33 -28.61
CA ILE A 278 3.02 11.30 -28.63
C ILE A 278 3.54 11.07 -30.05
N SER A 279 2.99 10.08 -30.76
CA SER A 279 3.42 9.80 -32.13
C SER A 279 3.09 10.96 -33.07
N ALA A 280 1.93 11.62 -32.90
CA ALA A 280 1.57 12.83 -33.65
C ALA A 280 2.47 14.03 -33.33
N ALA A 281 2.87 14.22 -32.07
CA ALA A 281 3.81 15.28 -31.69
C ALA A 281 5.21 15.03 -32.26
N MET A 282 5.68 13.77 -32.24
CA MET A 282 6.96 13.38 -32.82
C MET A 282 6.99 13.57 -34.35
N THR A 283 5.90 13.25 -35.05
CA THR A 283 5.81 13.49 -36.51
C THR A 283 5.77 14.97 -36.85
N ALA A 284 5.04 15.78 -36.08
CA ALA A 284 5.03 17.23 -36.25
C ALA A 284 6.41 17.86 -36.01
N ALA A 285 7.12 17.44 -34.95
CA ALA A 285 8.48 17.91 -34.67
C ALA A 285 9.47 17.54 -35.79
N ALA A 286 9.35 16.33 -36.36
CA ALA A 286 10.19 15.90 -37.49
C ALA A 286 9.96 16.76 -38.75
N GLN A 287 8.72 17.19 -39.01
CA GLN A 287 8.39 18.07 -40.14
C GLN A 287 8.98 19.47 -39.98
N VAL A 288 9.00 20.02 -38.76
CA VAL A 288 9.65 21.32 -38.50
C VAL A 288 11.16 21.22 -38.66
N GLY A 289 11.76 20.12 -38.20
CA GLY A 289 13.18 19.85 -38.37
C GLY A 289 13.61 19.77 -39.84
N SER A 290 12.84 19.06 -40.68
CA SER A 290 13.13 18.95 -42.11
C SER A 290 12.93 20.27 -42.87
N ALA A 291 11.89 21.05 -42.53
CA ALA A 291 11.67 22.37 -43.12
C ALA A 291 12.83 23.34 -42.82
N ASN A 292 13.36 23.31 -41.60
CA ASN A 292 14.53 24.11 -41.24
C ASN A 292 15.79 23.64 -41.98
N ALA A 293 16.00 22.33 -42.16
CA ALA A 293 17.13 21.79 -42.90
C ALA A 293 17.12 22.19 -44.39
N THR A 294 15.95 22.31 -45.02
CA THR A 294 15.85 22.84 -46.41
C THR A 294 16.08 24.34 -46.51
N THR A 295 15.83 25.09 -45.43
CA THR A 295 16.03 26.54 -45.40
C THR A 295 17.53 26.89 -45.29
N PHE A 296 18.29 26.07 -44.57
CA PHE A 296 19.76 26.12 -44.53
C PHE A 296 20.36 25.08 -45.48
N GLY A 297 20.00 25.16 -46.76
CA GLY A 297 20.57 24.28 -47.78
C GLY A 297 22.11 24.28 -47.73
N PRO A 298 22.76 23.21 -48.21
CA PRO A 298 24.22 23.17 -48.27
C PRO A 298 24.72 24.46 -48.93
N PRO A 299 25.78 25.09 -48.39
CA PRO A 299 26.34 26.30 -48.98
C PRO A 299 26.53 26.07 -50.47
N ALA A 300 26.08 27.03 -51.29
CA ALA A 300 26.07 26.86 -52.73
C ALA A 300 27.49 26.46 -53.20
N PRO A 301 27.63 25.43 -54.04
CA PRO A 301 28.93 25.02 -54.57
C PRO A 301 29.46 26.15 -55.46
N GLY A 302 30.21 27.08 -54.87
CA GLY A 302 30.66 28.31 -55.51
C GLY A 302 31.18 29.37 -54.55
N ASP A 303 30.77 29.35 -53.27
CA ASP A 303 31.18 30.41 -52.31
C ASP A 303 32.49 30.12 -51.56
N GLU A 304 33.16 28.99 -51.79
CA GLU A 304 34.49 28.71 -51.22
C GLU A 304 35.59 29.69 -51.71
N ALA A 305 35.31 30.49 -52.75
CA ALA A 305 36.25 31.50 -53.25
C ALA A 305 36.13 32.88 -52.57
N ALA A 306 35.07 33.13 -51.78
CA ALA A 306 34.86 34.44 -51.13
C ALA A 306 35.39 34.50 -49.69
N GLU A 307 35.80 33.37 -49.10
CA GLU A 307 36.34 33.29 -47.73
C GLU A 307 37.89 33.35 -47.69
N SER A 308 38.52 33.90 -48.73
CA SER A 308 39.97 34.20 -48.76
C SER A 308 40.30 35.65 -48.39
N ASP A 309 39.34 36.58 -48.45
CA ASP A 309 39.62 38.02 -48.31
C ASP A 309 38.95 38.67 -47.08
N ALA A 310 38.31 37.88 -46.22
CA ALA A 310 38.00 38.32 -44.85
C ALA A 310 39.28 38.24 -44.01
N GLU A 311 40.25 39.07 -44.40
CA GLU A 311 41.35 39.52 -43.57
C GLU A 311 40.76 39.84 -42.21
N ILE A 312 41.13 39.02 -41.23
CA ILE A 312 40.82 39.20 -39.82
C ILE A 312 41.41 40.56 -39.46
N GLY A 313 40.58 41.60 -39.59
CA GLY A 313 40.76 42.86 -38.91
C GLY A 313 40.72 42.53 -37.43
N LEU A 314 41.89 42.21 -36.90
CA LEU A 314 42.22 42.35 -35.49
C LEU A 314 41.94 43.81 -35.15
N ASP A 315 40.69 44.08 -34.80
CA ASP A 315 40.32 45.32 -34.16
C ASP A 315 40.90 45.26 -32.75
N GLU A 316 42.16 45.68 -32.69
CA GLU A 316 43.00 45.91 -31.53
C GLU A 316 42.42 47.06 -30.71
N SER A 317 41.21 46.88 -30.19
CA SER A 317 40.55 47.86 -29.32
C SER A 317 39.62 47.19 -28.30
N VAL A 318 40.08 46.09 -27.70
CA VAL A 318 39.57 45.68 -26.38
C VAL A 318 40.28 46.54 -25.32
N PRO A 319 39.57 47.44 -24.61
CA PRO A 319 40.17 48.21 -23.53
C PRO A 319 40.62 47.27 -22.41
N VAL A 320 41.91 47.35 -22.08
CA VAL A 320 42.62 46.54 -21.07
C VAL A 320 42.20 46.86 -19.62
N ASP A 321 41.30 47.82 -19.40
CA ASP A 321 40.96 48.31 -18.07
C ASP A 321 39.62 47.78 -17.55
N ALA A 322 39.53 46.46 -17.34
CA ALA A 322 38.55 45.88 -16.41
C ALA A 322 39.01 44.51 -15.86
N VAL A 323 40.33 44.34 -15.66
CA VAL A 323 40.85 43.24 -14.84
C VAL A 323 40.87 43.73 -13.40
N ALA A 324 39.83 43.38 -12.65
CA ALA A 324 39.87 43.49 -11.20
C ALA A 324 40.91 42.48 -10.66
N PRO A 325 41.93 42.92 -9.89
CA PRO A 325 42.85 42.01 -9.23
C PRO A 325 42.14 41.41 -8.01
N GLY A 326 41.55 40.23 -8.22
CA GLY A 326 40.90 39.42 -7.19
C GLY A 326 41.62 38.07 -7.02
N GLN A 327 42.92 38.13 -6.82
CA GLN A 327 43.78 37.01 -6.45
C GLN A 327 43.43 36.54 -5.03
N VAL A 328 42.77 35.39 -4.91
CA VAL A 328 42.99 34.50 -3.75
C VAL A 328 43.15 33.09 -4.30
N ASP A 329 44.42 32.73 -4.34
CA ASP A 329 45.00 31.44 -4.59
C ASP A 329 44.82 30.52 -3.36
N ILE A 330 45.30 29.29 -3.50
CA ILE A 330 45.56 28.29 -2.43
C ILE A 330 44.47 27.22 -2.31
N THR A 331 44.58 26.28 -3.24
CA THR A 331 44.67 24.84 -2.97
C THR A 331 45.01 24.48 -1.52
N ASP A 332 44.16 23.70 -0.86
CA ASP A 332 44.56 22.83 0.23
C ASP A 332 43.92 21.43 0.04
N PRO A 333 44.71 20.40 -0.27
CA PRO A 333 44.29 19.01 -0.11
C PRO A 333 44.63 18.56 1.31
N ILE A 334 43.67 18.65 2.24
CA ILE A 334 43.82 18.00 3.55
C ILE A 334 43.34 16.55 3.42
N THR A 335 44.27 15.68 3.09
CA THR A 335 44.32 14.32 3.62
C THR A 335 44.34 14.38 5.14
N LYS A 336 43.39 13.73 5.82
CA LYS A 336 43.62 13.28 7.19
C LYS A 336 42.92 11.96 7.47
N ASP A 337 43.77 10.96 7.60
CA ASP A 337 43.48 9.65 8.16
C ASP A 337 43.00 9.71 9.62
N ALA A 338 42.19 8.68 9.95
CA ALA A 338 42.10 7.95 11.22
C ALA A 338 41.26 8.55 12.37
N PRO A 339 40.76 7.70 13.31
CA PRO A 339 40.88 6.24 13.43
C PRO A 339 39.61 5.42 13.12
#